data_AF-A0A7S2CHL6-F1
#
_entry.id   AF-A0A7S2CHL6-F1
#
_cell.length_a   1.000
_cell.length_b   1.000
_cell.length_c   1.000
_cell.angle_alpha   90.00
_cell.angle_beta   90.00
_cell.angle_gamma   90.00
#
_symmetry.space_group_name_H-M   'P 1'
#
loop_
_entity.id
_entity.type
_entity.pdbx_description
1 polymer ?
#
loop_
_entity_poly.entity_id
_entity_poly.type
_entity_poly.pdbx_seq_one_letter_code
_entity_poly.pdbx_strand_id
1 'polypeptide(L)'
;EKVRQRWAKLGKPTTIRAVLEAEIATGIHQPGKAGLTLRDASVAVAIVWLRRSLAFRTSLLEGFGKNRTAALSVIATDAYKKELEKHHNWMLKSTFKLAFNAAPSRSEVLHRLGVGLDLDEEF
;
A
#
# COMPACT_ATOMS: atom_id res chain seq x y z
N GLU A 1 -12.02 -9.52 -7.42
CA GLU A 1 -12.75 -10.78 -7.11
C GLU A 1 -12.86 -11.13 -5.62
N LYS A 2 -11.87 -11.78 -4.98
CA LYS A 2 -12.07 -12.53 -3.72
C LYS A 2 -12.43 -11.69 -2.47
N VAL A 3 -11.81 -10.52 -2.28
CA VAL A 3 -12.12 -9.63 -1.14
C VAL A 3 -13.53 -9.05 -1.26
N ARG A 4 -13.92 -8.61 -2.47
CA ARG A 4 -15.28 -8.09 -2.73
C ARG A 4 -16.35 -9.16 -2.51
N GLN A 5 -16.09 -10.40 -2.94
CA GLN A 5 -17.00 -11.52 -2.68
C GLN A 5 -17.16 -11.80 -1.18
N ARG A 6 -16.08 -11.78 -0.40
CA ARG A 6 -16.15 -11.96 1.06
C ARG A 6 -16.85 -10.81 1.76
N TRP A 7 -16.54 -9.58 1.38
CA TRP A 7 -17.25 -8.39 1.86
C TRP A 7 -18.77 -8.47 1.59
N ALA A 8 -19.17 -8.97 0.42
CA ALA A 8 -20.57 -9.22 0.11
C ALA A 8 -21.20 -10.28 1.02
N LYS A 9 -20.49 -11.37 1.34
CA LYS A 9 -20.93 -12.40 2.29
C LYS A 9 -21.08 -11.90 3.73
N LEU A 10 -20.36 -10.84 4.10
CA LEU A 10 -20.49 -10.18 5.42
C LEU A 10 -21.70 -9.21 5.49
N GLY A 11 -22.55 -9.16 4.46
CA GLY A 11 -23.69 -8.23 4.42
C GLY A 11 -23.35 -6.82 3.94
N LYS A 12 -22.21 -6.65 3.24
CA LYS A 12 -21.70 -5.36 2.74
C LYS A 12 -21.61 -4.27 3.82
N PRO A 13 -20.90 -4.49 4.95
CA PRO A 13 -20.77 -3.45 5.97
C PRO A 13 -20.10 -2.20 5.40
N THR A 14 -20.55 -1.02 5.85
CA THR A 14 -20.16 0.28 5.26
C THR A 14 -18.91 0.90 5.89
N THR A 15 -18.44 0.37 7.02
CA THR A 15 -17.24 0.87 7.72
C THR A 15 -16.22 -0.24 7.90
N ILE A 16 -14.94 0.11 7.97
CA ILE A 16 -13.86 -0.85 8.28
C ILE A 16 -14.14 -1.55 9.61
N ARG A 17 -14.59 -0.81 10.63
CA ARG A 17 -14.98 -1.37 11.93
C ARG A 17 -16.04 -2.45 11.79
N ALA A 18 -17.14 -2.15 11.10
CA ALA A 18 -18.23 -3.10 10.92
C ALA A 18 -17.80 -4.32 10.09
N VAL A 19 -16.90 -4.14 9.11
CA VAL A 19 -16.31 -5.27 8.38
C VAL A 19 -15.50 -6.19 9.30
N LEU A 20 -14.68 -5.63 10.19
CA LEU A 20 -13.85 -6.41 11.11
C LEU A 20 -14.70 -7.12 12.18
N GLU A 21 -15.70 -6.44 12.74
CA GLU A 21 -16.64 -7.02 13.71
C GLU A 21 -17.46 -8.16 13.08
N ALA A 22 -17.98 -7.95 11.86
CA ALA A 22 -18.69 -8.99 11.12
C ALA A 22 -17.78 -10.18 10.79
N GLU A 23 -16.52 -9.94 10.44
CA GLU A 23 -15.57 -11.01 10.15
C GLU A 23 -15.19 -11.82 11.40
N ILE A 24 -14.99 -11.15 12.55
CA ILE A 24 -14.77 -11.83 13.84
C ILE A 24 -15.96 -12.73 14.17
N ALA A 25 -17.19 -12.26 13.97
CA ALA A 25 -18.41 -13.04 14.23
C ALA A 25 -18.52 -14.31 13.38
N THR A 26 -17.82 -14.40 12.24
CA THR A 26 -17.76 -15.64 11.44
C THR A 26 -16.90 -16.75 12.06
N GLY A 27 -16.09 -16.44 13.09
CA GLY A 27 -15.18 -17.40 13.70
C GLY A 27 -14.01 -17.82 12.80
N ILE A 28 -13.74 -17.10 11.70
CA ILE A 28 -12.69 -17.47 10.75
C ILE A 28 -11.28 -17.39 11.34
N HIS A 29 -11.05 -16.49 12.30
CA HIS A 29 -9.74 -16.26 12.92
C HIS A 29 -9.42 -17.30 14.00
N GLN A 30 -8.16 -17.69 14.10
CA GLN A 30 -7.72 -18.67 15.10
C GLN A 30 -7.25 -17.97 16.38
N PRO A 31 -7.35 -18.61 17.56
CA PRO A 31 -6.65 -18.15 18.75
C PRO A 31 -5.14 -18.10 18.52
N GLY A 32 -4.50 -17.06 19.02
CA GLY A 32 -3.07 -16.81 18.97
C GLY A 32 -2.55 -16.30 20.32
N LYS A 33 -1.24 -16.09 20.41
CA LYS A 33 -0.57 -15.76 21.69
C LYS A 33 -1.04 -14.44 22.34
N ALA A 34 -1.60 -13.51 21.57
CA ALA A 34 -2.01 -12.19 22.03
C ALA A 34 -3.46 -11.83 21.61
N GLY A 35 -4.31 -12.83 21.38
CA GLY A 35 -5.68 -12.65 20.88
C GLY A 35 -5.93 -13.48 19.64
N LEU A 36 -6.55 -12.90 18.60
CA LEU A 36 -6.83 -13.61 17.35
C LEU A 36 -5.67 -13.48 16.35
N THR A 37 -5.25 -14.61 15.79
CA THR A 37 -4.41 -14.67 14.59
C THR A 37 -5.29 -14.61 13.35
N LEU A 38 -5.04 -13.61 12.50
CA LEU A 38 -5.78 -13.45 11.25
C LEU A 38 -5.49 -14.61 10.28
N ARG A 39 -6.52 -15.05 9.55
CA ARG A 39 -6.34 -16.01 8.46
C ARG A 39 -5.95 -15.27 7.19
N ASP A 40 -5.01 -15.83 6.43
CA ASP A 40 -4.50 -15.21 5.20
C ASP A 40 -5.59 -14.87 4.18
N ALA A 41 -6.61 -15.72 4.07
CA ALA A 41 -7.74 -15.48 3.17
C ALA A 41 -8.85 -14.62 3.81
N SER A 42 -8.54 -13.61 4.62
CA SER A 42 -9.53 -12.74 5.28
C SER A 42 -9.58 -11.31 4.71
N VAL A 43 -10.70 -10.63 4.90
CA VAL A 43 -10.86 -9.21 4.57
C VAL A 43 -9.97 -8.37 5.48
N ALA A 44 -9.80 -8.74 6.75
CA ALA A 44 -8.88 -8.09 7.69
C ALA A 44 -7.44 -8.10 7.19
N VAL A 45 -6.92 -9.24 6.69
CA VAL A 45 -5.57 -9.30 6.11
C VAL A 45 -5.45 -8.40 4.87
N ALA A 46 -6.48 -8.37 4.02
CA ALA A 46 -6.49 -7.46 2.87
C ALA A 46 -6.45 -5.98 3.30
N ILE A 47 -7.18 -5.61 4.35
CA ILE A 47 -7.17 -4.24 4.91
C ILE A 47 -5.78 -3.90 5.49
N VAL A 48 -5.14 -4.83 6.19
CA VAL A 48 -3.78 -4.64 6.72
C VAL A 48 -2.79 -4.35 5.59
N TRP A 49 -2.81 -5.13 4.50
CA TRP A 49 -1.94 -4.91 3.35
C TRP A 49 -2.29 -3.61 2.62
N LEU A 50 -3.57 -3.28 2.45
CA LEU A 50 -4.00 -2.01 1.88
C LEU A 50 -3.46 -0.83 2.68
N ARG A 51 -3.57 -0.86 4.02
CA ARG A 51 -3.04 0.19 4.90
C ARG A 51 -1.53 0.36 4.73
N ARG A 52 -0.78 -0.74 4.66
CA ARG A 52 0.69 -0.71 4.45
C ARG A 52 1.05 -0.12 3.08
N SER A 53 0.32 -0.52 2.03
CA SER A 53 0.51 0.05 0.68
C SER A 53 0.17 1.54 0.63
N LEU A 54 -0.87 1.99 1.35
CA LEU A 54 -1.19 3.40 1.46
C LEU A 54 -0.09 4.17 2.20
N ALA A 55 0.40 3.66 3.33
CA ALA A 55 1.51 4.28 4.07
C ALA A 55 2.76 4.44 3.19
N PHE A 56 3.12 3.41 2.42
CA PHE A 56 4.19 3.48 1.43
C PHE A 56 3.98 4.60 0.40
N ARG A 57 2.78 4.68 -0.20
CA ARG A 57 2.47 5.71 -1.20
C ARG A 57 2.48 7.11 -0.59
N THR A 58 1.96 7.28 0.62
CA THR A 58 2.01 8.56 1.34
C THR A 58 3.46 8.97 1.58
N SER A 59 4.30 8.11 2.14
CA SER A 59 5.73 8.39 2.36
C SER A 59 6.47 8.68 1.04
N LEU A 60 6.14 7.97 -0.04
CA LEU A 60 6.70 8.21 -1.38
C LEU A 60 6.32 9.61 -1.90
N LEU A 61 5.04 9.96 -1.87
CA LEU A 61 4.54 11.26 -2.36
C LEU A 61 5.04 12.42 -1.49
N GLU A 62 5.09 12.25 -0.17
CA GLU A 62 5.68 13.24 0.73
C GLU A 62 7.16 13.49 0.42
N GLY A 63 7.93 12.42 0.22
CA GLY A 63 9.35 12.53 -0.16
C GLY A 63 9.51 13.20 -1.53
N PHE A 64 8.66 12.82 -2.50
CA PHE A 64 8.65 13.40 -3.84
C PHE A 64 8.33 14.89 -3.85
N GLY A 65 7.40 15.33 -2.99
CA GLY A 65 7.05 16.75 -2.83
C GLY A 65 8.12 17.56 -2.10
N LYS A 66 8.74 17.00 -1.06
CA LYS A 66 9.73 17.70 -0.21
C LYS A 66 11.11 17.78 -0.86
N ASN A 67 11.54 16.74 -1.58
CA ASN A 67 12.87 16.68 -2.16
C ASN A 67 12.78 16.77 -3.70
N ARG A 68 13.04 17.98 -4.22
CA ARG A 68 12.96 18.25 -5.66
C ARG A 68 14.15 17.76 -6.47
N THR A 69 15.30 17.52 -5.82
CA THR A 69 16.56 17.17 -6.49
C THR A 69 16.90 15.70 -6.42
N ALA A 70 16.35 14.95 -5.44
CA ALA A 70 16.59 13.52 -5.34
C ALA A 70 15.92 12.74 -6.48
N ALA A 71 16.62 11.70 -6.95
CA ALA A 71 16.08 10.74 -7.88
C ALA A 71 14.89 9.98 -7.25
N LEU A 72 13.86 9.69 -8.06
CA LEU A 72 12.67 8.96 -7.59
C LEU A 72 13.03 7.58 -7.03
N SER A 73 14.04 6.92 -7.57
CA SER A 73 14.54 5.63 -7.08
C SER A 73 15.01 5.69 -5.62
N VAL A 74 15.66 6.79 -5.21
CA VAL A 74 16.11 7.02 -3.84
C VAL A 74 14.90 7.23 -2.92
N ILE A 75 13.99 8.13 -3.32
CA ILE A 75 12.77 8.43 -2.57
C ILE A 75 11.90 7.18 -2.39
N ALA A 76 11.73 6.39 -3.44
CA ALA A 76 10.97 5.14 -3.41
C ALA A 76 11.65 4.08 -2.53
N THR A 77 12.97 3.98 -2.57
CA THR A 77 13.73 3.08 -1.70
C THR A 77 13.55 3.44 -0.23
N ASP A 78 13.61 4.71 0.12
CA ASP A 78 13.46 5.17 1.51
C ASP A 78 12.03 4.95 2.03
N ALA A 79 11.02 5.28 1.23
CA ALA A 79 9.62 4.98 1.55
C ALA A 79 9.39 3.47 1.74
N TYR A 80 10.03 2.64 0.90
CA TYR A 80 9.91 1.18 0.98
C TYR A 80 10.52 0.61 2.25
N LYS A 81 11.75 1.02 2.60
CA LYS A 81 12.43 0.61 3.83
C LYS A 81 11.59 0.95 5.06
N LYS A 82 11.01 2.15 5.08
CA LYS A 82 10.18 2.64 6.18
C LYS A 82 8.89 1.82 6.37
N GLU A 83 8.17 1.54 5.28
CA GLU A 83 6.77 1.09 5.37
C GLU A 83 6.55 -0.40 5.06
N LEU A 84 7.27 -0.97 4.10
CA LEU A 84 6.97 -2.29 3.53
C LEU A 84 8.06 -3.34 3.72
N GLU A 85 9.34 -2.96 3.75
CA GLU A 85 10.45 -3.91 3.68
C GLU A 85 10.37 -5.02 4.74
N LYS A 86 10.03 -4.65 5.99
CA LYS A 86 9.90 -5.59 7.12
C LYS A 86 8.82 -6.67 6.92
N HIS A 87 7.93 -6.49 5.95
CA HIS A 87 6.84 -7.42 5.65
C HIS A 87 7.12 -8.29 4.42
N HIS A 88 8.23 -8.07 3.72
CA HIS A 88 8.60 -8.79 2.51
C HIS A 88 9.73 -9.78 2.76
N ASN A 89 9.62 -10.95 2.13
CA ASN A 89 10.73 -11.90 2.06
C ASN A 89 11.84 -11.37 1.13
N TRP A 90 13.00 -12.02 1.14
CA TRP A 90 14.16 -11.60 0.36
C TRP A 90 13.86 -11.50 -1.15
N MET A 91 13.03 -12.39 -1.69
CA MET A 91 12.64 -12.39 -3.11
C MET A 91 11.89 -11.12 -3.46
N LEU A 92 10.86 -10.77 -2.68
CA LEU A 92 10.10 -9.53 -2.87
C LEU A 92 10.97 -8.29 -2.67
N LYS A 93 11.88 -8.29 -1.68
CA LYS A 93 12.84 -7.18 -1.50
C LYS A 93 13.69 -6.95 -2.76
N SER A 94 14.19 -8.02 -3.37
CA SER A 94 14.96 -7.94 -4.61
C SER A 94 14.13 -7.41 -5.78
N THR A 95 12.88 -7.89 -5.94
CA THR A 95 11.97 -7.41 -6.98
C THR A 95 11.70 -5.90 -6.85
N PHE A 96 11.41 -5.41 -5.64
CA PHE A 96 11.17 -3.98 -5.42
C PHE A 96 12.40 -3.13 -5.71
N LYS A 97 13.60 -3.60 -5.35
CA LYS A 97 14.86 -2.90 -5.68
C LYS A 97 15.02 -2.73 -7.19
N LEU A 98 14.75 -3.78 -7.97
CA LEU A 98 14.79 -3.71 -9.44
C LEU A 98 13.74 -2.74 -9.98
N ALA A 99 12.51 -2.79 -9.46
CA ALA A 99 11.44 -1.89 -9.88
C ALA A 99 11.78 -0.41 -9.62
N PHE A 100 12.42 -0.09 -8.49
CA PHE A 100 12.82 1.29 -8.18
C PHE A 100 13.97 1.79 -9.06
N ASN A 101 14.88 0.90 -9.48
CA ASN A 101 15.91 1.28 -10.44
C ASN A 101 15.33 1.59 -11.83
N ALA A 102 14.18 1.02 -12.16
CA ALA A 102 13.42 1.32 -13.37
C ALA A 102 12.42 2.49 -13.16
N ALA A 103 12.50 3.22 -12.05
CA ALA A 103 11.64 4.37 -11.81
C ALA A 103 11.89 5.46 -12.86
N PRO A 104 10.83 6.10 -13.38
CA PRO A 104 10.95 7.18 -14.37
C PRO A 104 11.63 8.42 -13.78
N SER A 105 12.00 9.36 -14.66
CA SER A 105 12.50 10.66 -14.25
C SER A 105 11.43 11.47 -13.53
N ARG A 106 11.84 12.47 -12.74
CA ARG A 106 10.93 13.39 -12.07
C ARG A 106 10.02 14.12 -13.07
N SER A 107 10.60 14.64 -14.15
CA SER A 107 9.86 15.37 -15.19
C SER A 107 8.81 14.48 -15.84
N GLU A 108 9.13 13.22 -16.12
CA GLU A 108 8.16 12.27 -16.68
C GLU A 108 7.02 11.97 -15.71
N VAL A 109 7.31 11.84 -14.41
CA VAL A 109 6.29 11.65 -13.37
C VAL A 109 5.36 12.86 -13.28
N LEU A 110 5.91 14.06 -13.23
CA LEU A 110 5.14 15.30 -13.16
C LEU A 110 4.29 15.49 -14.42
N HIS A 111 4.87 15.28 -15.60
CA HIS A 111 4.17 15.35 -16.86
C HIS A 111 2.98 14.38 -16.90
N ARG A 112 3.17 13.12 -16.49
CA ARG A 112 2.10 12.11 -16.48
C ARG A 112 1.05 12.35 -15.40
N LEU A 113 1.41 12.92 -14.26
CA LEU A 113 0.45 13.25 -13.17
C LEU A 113 -0.31 14.55 -13.43
N GLY A 114 0.30 15.48 -14.17
CA GLY A 114 -0.24 16.80 -14.48
C GLY A 114 -1.03 16.86 -15.80
N VAL A 115 -1.25 15.73 -16.50
CA VAL A 115 -2.04 15.72 -17.73
C VAL A 115 -3.43 16.32 -17.48
N GLY A 116 -3.75 17.41 -18.19
CA GLY A 116 -5.02 18.14 -18.05
C GLY A 116 -4.99 19.27 -17.02
N LEU A 117 -3.84 19.54 -16.40
CA LEU A 117 -3.56 20.77 -15.68
C LEU A 117 -2.73 21.66 -16.63
N ASP A 118 -3.21 22.87 -16.95
CA ASP A 118 -2.46 23.89 -17.70
C ASP A 118 -1.31 24.39 -16.81
N LEU A 119 -0.29 23.56 -16.64
CA LEU A 119 0.91 23.87 -15.87
C LEU A 119 1.92 24.48 -16.84
N ASP A 120 2.31 25.73 -16.59
CA ASP A 120 3.40 26.38 -17.31
C ASP A 120 4.68 25.52 -17.20
N GLU A 121 5.50 25.50 -18.26
CA GLU A 121 6.65 24.58 -18.44
C GLU A 121 7.79 24.71 -17.39
N GLU A 122 7.62 25.48 -16.31
CA GLU A 122 8.66 25.79 -15.31
C GLU A 122 8.80 24.76 -14.16
N PHE A 123 8.44 23.48 -14.36
CA PHE A 123 8.52 22.43 -13.32
C PHE A 123 9.71 21.47 -13.39
#